data_AF-A0A0A0NL92-F1
#
_entry.id   AF-A0A0A0NL92-F1
#
_cell.length_a   1.000
_cell.length_b   1.000
_cell.length_c   1.000
_cell.angle_alpha   90.00
_cell.angle_beta   90.00
_cell.angle_gamma   90.00
#
_symmetry.space_group_name_H-M   'P 1'
#
loop_
_entity.id
_entity.type
_entity.pdbx_description
1 polymer ?
#
loop_
_entity_poly.entity_id
_entity_poly.type
_entity_poly.pdbx_seq_one_letter_code
_entity_poly.pdbx_strand_id
1 'polypeptide(L)'
;MGQPARSGPVGVILSVDPDRFAQVVEAARRVGLTVTGEQPILGSLSGTIAEDRMPVLAAVDGVESVDREQIVRLPPPDAPR
;
A
#
# COMPACT_ATOMS: atom_id res chain seq x y z
N MET A 1 26.44 -1.87 -3.52
CA MET A 1 26.27 -0.58 -2.84
C MET A 1 24.83 -0.53 -2.33
N GLY A 2 24.63 -0.86 -1.04
CA GLY A 2 23.29 -0.93 -0.44
C GLY A 2 22.70 0.48 -0.34
N GLN A 3 21.53 0.66 -0.93
CA GLN A 3 20.80 1.92 -0.82
C GLN A 3 20.43 2.10 0.66
N PRO A 4 20.76 3.24 1.29
CA PRO A 4 20.34 3.49 2.67
C PRO A 4 18.81 3.38 2.70
N ALA A 5 18.28 2.52 3.57
CA ALA A 5 16.85 2.42 3.81
C ALA A 5 16.36 3.84 4.13
N ARG A 6 15.69 4.48 3.17
CA ARG A 6 15.08 5.77 3.39
C ARG A 6 13.97 5.50 4.38
N SER A 7 14.19 5.89 5.63
CA SER A 7 13.22 5.85 6.73
C SER A 7 12.11 6.90 6.51
N GLY A 8 11.54 6.88 5.31
CA GLY A 8 10.46 7.75 4.85
C GLY A 8 9.22 6.92 4.58
N PRO A 9 8.07 7.58 4.38
CA PRO A 9 6.84 6.87 4.08
C PRO A 9 6.99 6.02 2.83
N VAL A 10 6.46 4.80 2.89
CA VAL A 10 6.46 3.82 1.80
C VAL A 10 5.07 3.74 1.20
N GLY A 11 5.02 3.60 -0.13
CA GLY A 11 3.78 3.28 -0.83
C GLY A 11 3.33 1.86 -0.51
N VAL A 12 2.04 1.70 -0.25
CA VAL A 12 1.42 0.40 0.01
C VAL A 12 0.11 0.27 -0.76
N ILE A 13 -0.20 -0.96 -1.12
CA ILE A 13 -1.45 -1.39 -1.74
C ILE A 13 -2.05 -2.43 -0.80
N LEU A 14 -3.32 -2.28 -0.43
CA LEU A 14 -4.03 -3.21 0.42
C LEU A 14 -5.13 -3.89 -0.40
N SER A 15 -5.25 -5.20 -0.25
CA SER A 15 -6.46 -5.95 -0.61
C SER A 15 -7.31 -6.10 0.64
N VAL A 16 -8.61 -5.85 0.52
CA VAL A 16 -9.54 -5.79 1.64
C VAL A 16 -10.88 -6.41 1.27
N ASP A 17 -11.60 -6.86 2.29
CA ASP A 17 -12.99 -7.32 2.16
C ASP A 17 -13.88 -6.19 1.60
N PRO A 18 -14.46 -6.35 0.40
CA PRO A 18 -15.31 -5.33 -0.22
C PRO A 18 -16.56 -5.00 0.60
N ASP A 19 -17.12 -5.97 1.34
CA ASP A 19 -18.32 -5.76 2.16
C ASP A 19 -18.03 -4.86 3.38
N ARG A 20 -16.75 -4.70 3.72
CA ARG A 20 -16.25 -3.94 4.86
C ARG A 20 -15.42 -2.72 4.47
N PHE A 21 -15.34 -2.42 3.17
CA PHE A 21 -14.38 -1.47 2.59
C PHE A 21 -14.30 -0.14 3.36
N ALA A 22 -15.43 0.54 3.57
CA ALA A 22 -15.46 1.84 4.25
C ALA A 22 -14.93 1.75 5.71
N GLN A 23 -15.21 0.64 6.40
CA GLN A 23 -14.75 0.43 7.77
C GLN A 23 -13.24 0.17 7.80
N VAL A 24 -12.74 -0.59 6.84
CA VAL A 24 -11.31 -0.89 6.69
C VAL A 24 -10.53 0.37 6.33
N VAL A 25 -11.02 1.21 5.40
CA VAL A 25 -10.40 2.49 5.05
C VAL A 25 -10.23 3.39 6.28
N GLU A 26 -11.29 3.53 7.08
CA GLU A 26 -11.23 4.35 8.30
C GLU A 26 -10.29 3.75 9.35
N ALA A 27 -10.27 2.44 9.52
CA ALA A 27 -9.35 1.77 10.42
C ALA A 27 -7.89 1.94 9.95
N ALA A 28 -7.62 1.81 8.65
CA ALA A 28 -6.31 2.01 8.03
C ALA A 28 -5.81 3.45 8.26
N ARG A 29 -6.68 4.45 8.11
CA ARG A 29 -6.36 5.86 8.41
C ARG A 29 -5.96 6.05 9.87
N ARG A 30 -6.69 5.45 10.81
CA ARG A 30 -6.38 5.54 12.26
C ARG A 30 -5.04 4.92 12.62
N VAL A 31 -4.61 3.87 11.90
CA VAL A 31 -3.29 3.26 12.11
C VAL A 31 -2.16 3.97 11.34
N GLY A 32 -2.45 5.13 10.73
CA GLY A 32 -1.45 6.02 10.14
C GLY A 32 -1.30 5.90 8.62
N LEU A 33 -2.20 5.20 7.92
CA LEU A 33 -2.21 5.21 6.46
C LEU A 33 -2.76 6.55 5.94
N THR A 34 -1.98 7.21 5.10
CA THR A 34 -2.46 8.30 4.25
C THR A 34 -2.97 7.69 2.95
N VAL A 35 -4.28 7.53 2.83
CA VAL A 35 -4.91 6.97 1.63
C VAL A 35 -4.77 7.93 0.45
N THR A 36 -4.26 7.43 -0.67
CA THR A 36 -4.06 8.18 -1.92
C THR A 36 -5.00 7.73 -3.04
N GLY A 37 -5.57 6.53 -2.92
CA GLY A 37 -6.57 6.02 -3.86
C GLY A 37 -7.43 4.94 -3.24
N GLU A 38 -8.71 4.92 -3.61
CA GLU A 38 -9.69 3.94 -3.15
C GLU A 38 -10.32 3.26 -4.38
N GLN A 39 -10.39 1.94 -4.38
CA GLN A 39 -10.93 1.13 -5.46
C GLN A 39 -11.97 0.14 -4.88
N PRO A 40 -13.12 0.64 -4.39
CA PRO A 40 -14.08 -0.16 -3.63
C PRO A 40 -14.63 -1.36 -4.40
N ILE A 41 -14.82 -1.23 -5.73
CA ILE A 41 -15.30 -2.32 -6.59
C ILE A 41 -14.29 -3.47 -6.65
N LEU A 42 -12.99 -3.16 -6.58
CA LEU A 42 -11.90 -4.15 -6.65
C LEU A 42 -11.50 -4.66 -5.27
N GLY A 43 -12.07 -4.14 -4.19
CA GLY A 43 -11.65 -4.47 -2.82
C GLY A 43 -10.22 -4.04 -2.55
N SER A 44 -9.78 -2.89 -3.07
CA SER A 44 -8.40 -2.44 -2.85
C SER A 44 -8.28 -0.95 -2.57
N LEU A 45 -7.23 -0.57 -1.85
CA LEU A 45 -6.85 0.83 -1.66
C LEU A 45 -5.34 1.00 -1.72
N SER A 46 -4.90 2.20 -2.05
CA SER A 46 -3.49 2.59 -2.03
C SER A 46 -3.27 3.75 -1.08
N GLY A 47 -2.06 3.83 -0.54
CA GLY A 47 -1.69 4.91 0.35
C GLY A 47 -0.22 4.89 0.70
N THR A 48 0.15 5.81 1.57
CA THR A 48 1.50 5.89 2.13
C THR A 48 1.47 5.76 3.65
N ILE A 49 2.41 5.01 4.20
CA ILE A 49 2.52 4.79 5.65
C ILE A 49 4.00 4.76 6.06
N ALA A 50 4.30 5.01 7.34
CA ALA A 50 5.63 4.73 7.88
C ALA A 50 5.98 3.24 7.76
N GLU A 51 7.20 2.94 7.32
CA GLU A 51 7.63 1.56 7.00
C GLU A 51 7.51 0.61 8.21
N ASP A 52 7.85 1.08 9.41
CA ASP A 52 7.73 0.35 10.66
C ASP A 52 6.27 0.04 11.07
N ARG A 53 5.30 0.77 10.51
CA ARG A 53 3.87 0.56 10.75
C ARG A 53 3.19 -0.32 9.71
N MET A 54 3.89 -0.74 8.64
CA MET A 54 3.32 -1.67 7.65
C MET A 54 2.74 -2.95 8.28
N PRO A 55 3.40 -3.63 9.24
CA PRO A 55 2.83 -4.84 9.84
C PRO A 55 1.51 -4.61 10.58
N VAL A 56 1.25 -3.39 11.05
CA VAL A 56 0.01 -3.03 11.76
C VAL A 56 -1.19 -3.01 10.80
N LEU A 57 -0.97 -2.68 9.52
CA LEU A 57 -2.04 -2.71 8.51
C LEU A 57 -2.56 -4.13 8.29
N ALA A 58 -1.69 -5.14 8.31
CA ALA A 58 -2.08 -6.53 8.15
C ALA A 58 -2.91 -7.07 9.33
N ALA A 59 -2.90 -6.36 10.48
CA ALA A 59 -3.71 -6.70 11.64
C ALA A 59 -5.07 -5.99 11.66
N VAL A 60 -5.34 -5.09 10.70
CA VAL A 60 -6.65 -4.45 10.57
C VAL A 60 -7.66 -5.48 10.09
N ASP A 61 -8.74 -5.63 10.86
CA ASP A 61 -9.81 -6.56 10.55
C ASP A 61 -10.48 -6.20 9.20
N GLY A 62 -10.54 -7.17 8.28
CA GLY A 62 -10.97 -6.98 6.90
C GLY A 62 -9.84 -6.68 5.90
N VAL A 63 -8.58 -6.56 6.34
CA VAL A 63 -7.41 -6.57 5.43
C VAL A 63 -7.02 -8.00 5.11
N GLU A 64 -6.91 -8.31 3.82
CA GLU A 64 -6.52 -9.62 3.32
C GLU A 64 -5.04 -9.68 2.95
N SER A 65 -4.51 -8.60 2.36
CA SER A 65 -3.08 -8.48 2.02
C SER A 65 -2.59 -7.05 2.14
N VAL A 66 -1.29 -6.90 2.41
CA VAL A 66 -0.58 -5.63 2.38
C VAL A 66 0.66 -5.81 1.53
N ASP A 67 0.71 -5.10 0.42
CA ASP A 67 1.77 -5.16 -0.56
C ASP A 67 2.52 -3.83 -0.60
N ARG A 68 3.85 -3.87 -0.61
CA ARG A 68 4.65 -2.66 -0.84
C ARG A 68 4.52 -2.28 -2.31
N GLU A 69 4.24 -1.01 -2.57
CA GLU A 69 4.23 -0.48 -3.93
C GLU A 69 5.63 -0.64 -4.56
N GLN A 70 5.66 -1.23 -5.75
CA GLN A 70 6.89 -1.42 -6.52
C GLN A 70 6.92 -0.45 -7.70
N ILE A 71 7.96 0.40 -7.72
CA ILE A 71 8.20 1.29 -8.84
C ILE A 71 9.14 0.59 -9.82
N VAL A 72 8.56 0.11 -10.93
CA VAL A 72 9.32 -0.49 -12.03
C VAL A 72 9.61 0.58 -13.08
N ARG A 73 10.87 0.71 -13.47
CA ARG A 73 11.26 1.58 -14.59
C ARG A 73 11.16 0.78 -15.88
N LEU A 74 10.26 1.20 -16.76
CA LEU A 74 10.23 0.67 -18.11
C LEU A 74 11.52 1.07 -18.85
N PRO A 75 12.16 0.13 -19.57
CA PRO A 75 13.28 0.48 -20.43
C PRO A 75 12.81 1.43 -21.54
N PRO A 76 13.71 2.29 -22.06
CA PRO A 76 13.37 3.10 -23.22
C PRO A 76 13.02 2.19 -24.42
N PRO A 77 12.20 2.66 -25.37
CA PRO A 77 11.74 1.85 -26.51
C PRO A 77 12.87 1.20 -27.32
N ASP A 78 14.01 1.89 -27.40
CA ASP A 78 15.16 1.51 -28.22
C ASP A 78 16.17 0.64 -27.45
N ALA A 79 15.84 0.21 -26.22
CA ALA A 79 16.72 -0.63 -25.43
C ALA A 79 16.98 -1.98 -26.15
N PRO A 80 18.24 -2.43 -26.22
CA PRO A 80 18.54 -3.75 -26.77
C PRO A 80 17.89 -4.84 -25.92
N ARG A 81 17.44 -5.91 -26.58
CA ARG A 81 16.83 -7.08 -25.94
C ARG A 81 17.86 -7.97 -25.25
#